data_AF-A0A1V4VV94-F1
#
_entry.id   AF-A0A1V4VV94-F1
#
_cell.length_a   1.000
_cell.length_b   1.000
_cell.length_c   1.000
_cell.angle_alpha   90.00
_cell.angle_beta   90.00
_cell.angle_gamma   90.00
#
_symmetry.space_group_name_H-M   'P 1'
#
loop_
_entity.id
_entity.type
_entity.pdbx_description
1 polymer ?
#
loop_
_entity_poly.entity_id
_entity_poly.type
_entity_poly.pdbx_seq_one_letter_code
_entity_poly.pdbx_strand_id
1 'polypeptide(L)'
;MAGTNIESALTSTLKIRETDSNGLILSCTCTGAPPTTANIFQHGAIAVRTDSGTGTKAIYENIGSSASPSWNLMGDVTAGEITLAEGSILVGDSSGVATALSAKSDGKVLVGNGTTITSVSVSGDATLASDGTLTVTSAFSSVTFNLSKADILAMNGTPVVVVAGQAGKTIEFLGATIVYDYDTATYGAGGDVTFVEETSGTTLSTAVSAANSFGAAADKLAELKPVGTTIAPTSGKGLCITNGIGAFTDPGTAAGVGRLHIRYRVVTTSL
;
A
#
# COMPACT_ATOMS: atom_id res chain seq x y z
N MET A 1 -49.22 -20.56 -53.87
CA MET A 1 -48.94 -19.11 -53.89
C MET A 1 -47.49 -18.94 -53.53
N ALA A 2 -46.65 -18.47 -54.46
CA ALA A 2 -45.28 -18.13 -54.16
C ALA A 2 -45.30 -16.94 -53.19
N GLY A 3 -44.65 -17.06 -52.04
CA GLY A 3 -44.65 -16.03 -51.01
C GLY A 3 -44.05 -14.73 -51.56
N THR A 4 -44.85 -13.68 -51.66
CA THR A 4 -44.36 -12.30 -51.76
C THR A 4 -43.47 -12.04 -50.56
N ASN A 5 -42.24 -11.61 -50.80
CA ASN A 5 -41.22 -11.42 -49.77
C ASN A 5 -41.76 -10.53 -48.63
N ILE A 6 -41.62 -11.01 -47.39
CA ILE A 6 -42.02 -10.32 -46.15
C ILE A 6 -41.17 -9.05 -45.91
N GLU A 7 -40.03 -8.92 -46.60
CA GLU A 7 -39.15 -7.76 -46.52
C GLU A 7 -39.01 -7.10 -47.90
N SER A 8 -39.11 -5.77 -47.96
CA SER A 8 -38.79 -4.98 -49.15
C SER A 8 -37.43 -4.28 -48.97
N ALA A 9 -36.53 -4.42 -49.94
CA ALA A 9 -35.23 -3.75 -49.87
C ALA A 9 -35.39 -2.26 -50.21
N LEU A 10 -34.98 -1.37 -49.30
CA LEU A 10 -34.85 0.07 -49.60
C LEU A 10 -33.47 0.38 -50.17
N THR A 11 -32.45 -0.30 -49.66
CA THR A 11 -31.07 -0.27 -50.17
C THR A 11 -30.47 -1.68 -50.15
N SER A 12 -29.21 -1.82 -50.59
CA SER A 12 -28.47 -3.08 -50.45
C SER A 12 -28.23 -3.48 -48.98
N THR A 13 -28.34 -2.53 -48.05
CA THR A 13 -28.03 -2.71 -46.62
C THR A 13 -29.21 -2.48 -45.69
N LEU A 14 -30.38 -2.08 -46.19
CA LEU A 14 -31.57 -1.79 -45.39
C LEU A 14 -32.79 -2.46 -46.02
N LYS A 15 -33.48 -3.28 -45.22
CA LYS A 15 -34.73 -3.93 -45.62
C LYS A 15 -35.84 -3.55 -44.67
N ILE A 16 -36.94 -3.10 -45.23
CA ILE A 16 -38.15 -2.66 -44.54
C ILE A 16 -38.99 -3.90 -44.23
N ARG A 17 -39.51 -3.96 -43.01
CA ARG A 17 -40.53 -4.94 -42.61
C ARG A 17 -41.89 -4.27 -42.50
N GLU A 18 -41.96 -3.12 -41.85
CA GLU A 18 -43.22 -2.41 -41.58
C GLU A 18 -43.05 -0.89 -41.68
N THR A 19 -44.10 -0.21 -42.15
CA THR A 19 -44.20 1.25 -42.20
C THR A 19 -45.51 1.72 -41.58
N ASP A 20 -45.55 2.98 -41.12
CA ASP A 20 -46.80 3.65 -40.74
C ASP A 20 -47.61 4.11 -41.97
N SER A 21 -48.72 4.81 -41.72
CA SER A 21 -49.59 5.37 -42.79
C SER A 21 -48.92 6.49 -43.60
N ASN A 22 -47.83 7.07 -43.10
CA ASN A 22 -47.05 8.11 -43.78
C ASN A 22 -45.86 7.53 -44.56
N GLY A 23 -45.66 6.21 -44.52
CA GLY A 23 -44.53 5.53 -45.16
C GLY A 23 -43.23 5.57 -44.35
N LEU A 24 -43.26 6.02 -43.08
CA LEU A 24 -42.10 5.98 -42.20
C LEU A 24 -41.91 4.56 -41.66
N ILE A 25 -40.67 4.08 -41.66
CA ILE A 25 -40.31 2.74 -41.20
C ILE A 25 -40.57 2.62 -39.70
N LEU A 26 -41.32 1.58 -39.31
CA LEU A 26 -41.55 1.16 -37.93
C LEU A 26 -40.60 0.02 -37.54
N SER A 27 -40.31 -0.90 -38.47
CA SER A 27 -39.35 -1.99 -38.23
C SER A 27 -38.53 -2.33 -39.47
N CYS A 28 -37.24 -2.60 -39.29
CA CYS A 28 -36.32 -2.94 -40.38
C CYS A 28 -35.19 -3.88 -39.95
N THR A 29 -34.53 -4.49 -40.93
CA THR A 29 -33.20 -5.08 -40.76
C THR A 29 -32.17 -4.26 -41.50
N CYS A 30 -30.96 -4.15 -40.95
CA CYS A 30 -29.86 -3.50 -41.65
C CYS A 30 -28.52 -4.20 -41.46
N THR A 31 -27.63 -3.98 -42.41
CA THR A 31 -26.22 -4.38 -42.36
C THR A 31 -25.36 -3.15 -42.11
N GLY A 32 -24.60 -3.15 -41.00
CA GLY A 32 -23.89 -1.94 -40.52
C GLY A 32 -24.76 -1.08 -39.58
N ALA A 33 -24.30 0.12 -39.22
CA ALA A 33 -25.01 1.01 -38.31
C ALA A 33 -26.41 1.39 -38.86
N PRO A 34 -27.47 1.41 -38.02
CA PRO A 34 -28.79 1.85 -38.48
C PRO A 34 -28.72 3.27 -39.08
N PRO A 35 -29.30 3.51 -40.28
CA PRO A 35 -29.17 4.80 -40.94
C PRO A 35 -29.84 5.93 -40.17
N THR A 36 -29.27 7.14 -40.21
CA THR A 36 -29.81 8.34 -39.55
C THR A 36 -30.48 9.30 -40.53
N THR A 37 -30.92 8.80 -41.69
CA THR A 37 -31.52 9.61 -42.75
C THR A 37 -32.85 10.20 -42.31
N ALA A 38 -33.00 11.52 -42.42
CA ALA A 38 -34.23 12.21 -42.07
C ALA A 38 -35.45 11.71 -42.88
N ASN A 39 -36.61 11.68 -42.23
CA ASN A 39 -37.91 11.32 -42.79
C ASN A 39 -38.00 9.90 -43.37
N ILE A 40 -37.15 8.98 -42.87
CA ILE A 40 -37.21 7.56 -43.23
C ILE A 40 -37.77 6.72 -42.08
N PHE A 41 -37.41 7.02 -40.83
CA PHE A 41 -37.76 6.21 -39.67
C PHE A 41 -38.70 6.97 -38.73
N GLN A 42 -39.66 6.27 -38.14
CA GLN A 42 -40.51 6.83 -37.10
C GLN A 42 -39.77 6.86 -35.75
N HIS A 43 -40.16 7.76 -34.84
CA HIS A 43 -39.74 7.66 -33.44
C HIS A 43 -40.22 6.33 -32.84
N GLY A 44 -39.36 5.64 -32.08
CA GLY A 44 -39.62 4.29 -31.57
C GLY A 44 -39.45 3.18 -32.61
N ALA A 45 -38.98 3.49 -33.83
CA ALA A 45 -38.71 2.46 -34.83
C ALA A 45 -37.64 1.47 -34.35
N ILE A 46 -37.81 0.19 -34.70
CA ILE A 46 -36.91 -0.89 -34.29
C ILE A 46 -36.04 -1.35 -35.46
N ALA A 47 -34.72 -1.32 -35.27
CA ALA A 47 -33.77 -1.83 -36.25
C ALA A 47 -33.06 -3.08 -35.71
N VAL A 48 -33.24 -4.20 -36.38
CA VAL A 48 -32.42 -5.40 -36.17
C VAL A 48 -31.16 -5.26 -37.03
N ARG A 49 -30.08 -4.81 -36.40
CA ARG A 49 -28.77 -4.69 -37.05
C ARG A 49 -28.08 -6.05 -37.08
N THR A 50 -27.43 -6.35 -38.19
CA THR A 50 -26.33 -7.31 -38.25
C THR A 50 -25.05 -6.53 -38.51
N ASP A 51 -24.10 -6.59 -37.59
CA ASP A 51 -22.79 -5.98 -37.77
C ASP A 51 -22.06 -6.62 -38.96
N SER A 52 -21.59 -5.80 -39.90
CA SER A 52 -20.95 -6.29 -41.13
C SER A 52 -19.52 -6.82 -40.91
N GLY A 53 -18.87 -6.46 -39.80
CA GLY A 53 -17.53 -6.92 -39.45
C GLY A 53 -17.55 -8.13 -38.52
N THR A 54 -18.41 -8.14 -37.51
CA THR A 54 -18.43 -9.19 -36.47
C THR A 54 -19.57 -10.19 -36.61
N GLY A 55 -20.60 -9.90 -37.42
CA GLY A 55 -21.81 -10.71 -37.52
C GLY A 55 -22.73 -10.65 -36.28
N THR A 56 -22.36 -9.86 -35.27
CA THR A 56 -23.16 -9.65 -34.06
C THR A 56 -24.50 -9.01 -34.42
N LYS A 57 -25.59 -9.60 -33.93
CA LYS A 57 -26.93 -9.03 -34.07
C LYS A 57 -27.25 -8.18 -32.84
N ALA A 58 -27.81 -7.01 -33.07
CA ALA A 58 -28.20 -6.07 -32.04
C ALA A 58 -29.54 -5.44 -32.41
N ILE A 59 -30.34 -5.09 -31.41
CA ILE A 59 -31.64 -4.43 -31.61
C ILE A 59 -31.46 -2.97 -31.19
N TYR A 60 -31.83 -2.06 -32.06
CA TYR A 60 -31.80 -0.63 -31.79
C TYR A 60 -33.21 -0.06 -31.81
N GLU A 61 -33.45 0.94 -30.97
CA GLU A 61 -34.65 1.77 -30.98
C GLU A 61 -34.29 3.18 -31.43
N ASN A 62 -35.06 3.77 -32.34
CA ASN A 62 -34.93 5.16 -32.69
C ASN A 62 -35.53 6.05 -31.59
N ILE A 63 -34.69 6.54 -30.68
CA ILE A 63 -35.09 7.51 -29.65
C ILE A 63 -35.15 8.95 -30.19
N GLY A 64 -34.61 9.19 -31.39
CA GLY A 64 -34.70 10.47 -32.08
C GLY A 64 -36.07 10.72 -32.71
N SER A 65 -36.23 11.90 -33.32
CA SER A 65 -37.44 12.22 -34.10
C SER A 65 -37.31 11.67 -35.52
N SER A 66 -38.40 11.68 -36.31
CA SER A 66 -38.33 11.30 -37.72
C SER A 66 -37.45 12.25 -38.55
N ALA A 67 -37.39 13.53 -38.19
CA ALA A 67 -36.52 14.52 -38.83
C ALA A 67 -35.03 14.35 -38.45
N SER A 68 -34.74 13.68 -37.34
CA SER A 68 -33.37 13.42 -36.87
C SER A 68 -33.32 12.10 -36.10
N PRO A 69 -33.30 10.96 -36.82
CA PRO A 69 -33.22 9.65 -36.18
C PRO A 69 -31.92 9.48 -35.38
N SER A 70 -32.04 8.91 -34.19
CA SER A 70 -30.95 8.63 -33.26
C SER A 70 -31.19 7.29 -32.60
N TRP A 71 -30.21 6.39 -32.66
CA TRP A 71 -30.40 4.98 -32.32
C TRP A 71 -29.80 4.65 -30.96
N ASN A 72 -30.61 4.09 -30.07
CA ASN A 72 -30.16 3.53 -28.81
C ASN A 72 -30.09 2.01 -28.90
N LEU A 73 -29.03 1.40 -28.39
CA LEU A 73 -28.91 -0.07 -28.31
C LEU A 73 -29.85 -0.58 -27.21
N MET A 74 -30.82 -1.40 -27.58
CA MET A 74 -31.71 -2.04 -26.60
C MET A 74 -30.94 -3.14 -25.86
N GLY A 75 -30.90 -3.03 -24.53
CA GLY A 75 -30.20 -3.98 -23.66
C GLY A 75 -28.82 -3.53 -23.18
N ASP A 76 -28.33 -2.36 -23.62
CA ASP A 76 -27.22 -1.71 -22.95
C ASP A 76 -27.65 -1.24 -21.56
N VAL A 77 -26.79 -1.46 -20.56
CA VAL A 77 -26.96 -0.93 -19.20
C VAL A 77 -25.93 0.17 -19.00
N THR A 78 -26.41 1.39 -18.85
CA THR A 78 -25.61 2.56 -18.50
C THR A 78 -25.37 2.60 -16.99
N ALA A 79 -24.28 3.26 -16.55
CA ALA A 79 -23.98 3.39 -15.13
C ALA A 79 -25.11 4.09 -14.34
N GLY A 80 -25.83 5.02 -14.96
CA GLY A 80 -26.94 5.75 -14.33
C GLY A 80 -28.19 4.90 -14.09
N GLU A 81 -28.35 3.79 -14.79
CA GLU A 81 -29.44 2.83 -14.57
C GLU A 81 -29.16 1.89 -13.38
N ILE A 82 -27.92 1.85 -12.90
CA ILE A 82 -27.52 1.08 -11.72
C ILE A 82 -27.68 1.98 -10.48
N THR A 83 -28.80 1.82 -9.77
CA THR A 83 -29.03 2.56 -8.52
C THR A 83 -28.21 1.96 -7.38
N LEU A 84 -27.27 2.75 -6.82
CA LEU A 84 -26.48 2.40 -5.65
C LEU A 84 -26.54 3.52 -4.61
N ALA A 85 -26.54 3.15 -3.33
CA ALA A 85 -26.26 4.13 -2.29
C ALA A 85 -24.79 4.60 -2.41
N GLU A 86 -24.53 5.88 -2.12
CA GLU A 86 -23.17 6.43 -2.19
C GLU A 86 -22.16 5.60 -1.39
N GLY A 87 -20.96 5.43 -1.98
CA GLY A 87 -19.89 4.61 -1.41
C GLY A 87 -20.23 3.11 -1.36
N SER A 88 -21.13 2.63 -2.22
CA SER A 88 -21.42 1.20 -2.38
C SER A 88 -20.85 0.65 -3.69
N ILE A 89 -20.63 -0.65 -3.72
CA ILE A 89 -20.17 -1.40 -4.89
C ILE A 89 -21.13 -2.57 -5.18
N LEU A 90 -21.13 -3.06 -6.41
CA LEU A 90 -21.82 -4.31 -6.74
C LEU A 90 -20.95 -5.52 -6.44
N VAL A 91 -21.51 -6.52 -5.76
CA VAL A 91 -20.88 -7.81 -5.47
C VAL A 91 -21.83 -8.95 -5.82
N GLY A 92 -21.32 -10.12 -6.16
CA GLY A 92 -22.17 -11.30 -6.36
C GLY A 92 -22.70 -11.85 -5.03
N ASP A 93 -23.95 -12.30 -5.02
CA ASP A 93 -24.55 -13.05 -3.92
C ASP A 93 -24.59 -14.57 -4.20
N SER A 94 -25.15 -15.34 -3.27
CA SER A 94 -25.25 -16.81 -3.39
C SER A 94 -26.16 -17.29 -4.51
N SER A 95 -27.00 -16.41 -5.07
CA SER A 95 -27.88 -16.71 -6.21
C SER A 95 -27.22 -16.34 -7.54
N GLY A 96 -25.97 -15.85 -7.51
CA GLY A 96 -25.25 -15.41 -8.71
C GLY A 96 -25.78 -14.09 -9.28
N VAL A 97 -26.53 -13.31 -8.48
CA VAL A 97 -27.00 -11.98 -8.87
C VAL A 97 -26.21 -10.89 -8.17
N ALA A 98 -26.17 -9.71 -8.77
CA ALA A 98 -25.50 -8.57 -8.18
C ALA A 98 -26.31 -8.00 -7.01
N THR A 99 -25.63 -7.71 -5.91
CA THR A 99 -26.17 -7.02 -4.74
C THR A 99 -25.24 -5.86 -4.35
N ALA A 100 -25.78 -4.83 -3.71
CA ALA A 100 -25.00 -3.69 -3.26
C ALA A 100 -24.31 -3.99 -1.92
N LEU A 101 -22.98 -3.86 -1.88
CA LEU A 101 -22.21 -3.86 -0.64
C LEU A 101 -21.77 -2.44 -0.29
N SER A 102 -22.06 -2.02 0.94
CA SER A 102 -21.61 -0.74 1.49
C SER A 102 -20.11 -0.76 1.80
N ALA A 103 -19.33 0.08 1.12
CA ALA A 103 -17.89 0.25 1.30
C ALA A 103 -17.50 1.61 1.90
N LYS A 104 -18.48 2.40 2.36
CA LYS A 104 -18.29 3.76 2.89
C LYS A 104 -17.81 3.85 4.34
N SER A 105 -17.58 2.72 5.01
CA SER A 105 -17.14 2.72 6.41
C SER A 105 -15.67 3.09 6.51
N ASP A 106 -15.39 4.07 7.37
CA ASP A 106 -14.04 4.59 7.62
C ASP A 106 -13.04 3.51 8.05
N GLY A 107 -11.83 3.58 7.50
CA GLY A 107 -10.70 2.76 7.91
C GLY A 107 -10.86 1.26 7.63
N LYS A 108 -11.78 0.88 6.72
CA LYS A 108 -12.06 -0.52 6.36
C LYS A 108 -11.42 -0.88 5.02
N VAL A 109 -11.16 -2.17 4.86
CA VAL A 109 -10.74 -2.80 3.61
C VAL A 109 -11.72 -3.90 3.22
N LEU A 110 -11.86 -4.16 1.92
CA LEU A 110 -12.69 -5.24 1.41
C LEU A 110 -11.92 -6.55 1.44
N VAL A 111 -12.43 -7.53 2.18
CA VAL A 111 -11.79 -8.84 2.37
C VAL A 111 -12.76 -9.95 2.03
N GLY A 112 -12.29 -10.95 1.27
CA GLY A 112 -13.05 -12.17 1.03
C GLY A 112 -13.28 -12.95 2.32
N ASN A 113 -14.52 -13.34 2.60
CA ASN A 113 -14.89 -14.10 3.81
C ASN A 113 -15.16 -15.60 3.54
N GLY A 114 -14.78 -16.10 2.36
CA GLY A 114 -15.03 -17.48 1.92
C GLY A 114 -16.41 -17.69 1.26
N THR A 115 -17.27 -16.68 1.21
CA THR A 115 -18.55 -16.71 0.48
C THR A 115 -18.71 -15.49 -0.43
N THR A 116 -18.42 -14.32 0.10
CA THR A 116 -18.47 -13.03 -0.61
C THR A 116 -17.31 -12.14 -0.12
N ILE A 117 -17.40 -10.84 -0.32
CA ILE A 117 -16.50 -9.85 0.28
C ILE A 117 -17.23 -9.06 1.39
N THR A 118 -16.48 -8.57 2.35
CA THR A 118 -17.00 -7.76 3.46
C THR A 118 -16.03 -6.65 3.84
N SER A 119 -16.55 -5.57 4.43
CA SER A 119 -15.76 -4.44 4.91
C SER A 119 -15.21 -4.74 6.30
N VAL A 120 -13.89 -4.88 6.44
CA VAL A 120 -13.21 -5.33 7.67
C VAL A 120 -12.24 -4.25 8.19
N SER A 121 -12.17 -4.08 9.52
CA SER A 121 -11.17 -3.19 10.13
C SER A 121 -9.78 -3.76 9.98
N VAL A 122 -8.83 -2.89 9.66
CA VAL A 122 -7.42 -3.16 9.99
C VAL A 122 -7.23 -2.73 11.44
N SER A 123 -6.95 -3.67 12.34
CA SER A 123 -6.75 -3.41 13.78
C SER A 123 -5.78 -4.42 14.40
N GLY A 124 -5.25 -4.10 15.58
CA GLY A 124 -4.26 -4.91 16.29
C GLY A 124 -2.88 -4.26 16.17
N ASP A 125 -1.95 -4.94 15.50
CA ASP A 125 -0.59 -4.43 15.26
C ASP A 125 -0.55 -3.25 14.27
N ALA A 126 -1.59 -3.11 13.45
CA ALA A 126 -1.73 -2.00 12.54
C ALA A 126 -3.16 -1.44 12.59
N THR A 127 -3.29 -0.15 12.32
CA THR A 127 -4.57 0.57 12.21
C THR A 127 -4.55 1.41 10.94
N LEU A 128 -5.65 1.37 10.17
CA LEU A 128 -5.86 2.22 9.00
C LEU A 128 -6.87 3.32 9.36
N ALA A 129 -6.46 4.59 9.24
CA ALA A 129 -7.31 5.75 9.46
C ALA A 129 -8.06 6.16 8.18
N SER A 130 -9.15 6.91 8.31
CA SER A 130 -10.01 7.32 7.18
C SER A 130 -9.32 8.22 6.14
N ASP A 131 -8.19 8.82 6.49
CA ASP A 131 -7.31 9.58 5.60
C ASP A 131 -6.36 8.68 4.77
N GLY A 132 -6.42 7.36 4.95
CA GLY A 132 -5.53 6.39 4.32
C GLY A 132 -4.21 6.16 5.07
N THR A 133 -4.00 6.81 6.22
CA THR A 133 -2.78 6.62 7.03
C THR A 133 -2.79 5.23 7.66
N LEU A 134 -1.77 4.43 7.34
CA LEU A 134 -1.49 3.14 8.00
C LEU A 134 -0.49 3.35 9.14
N THR A 135 -0.95 3.13 10.37
CA THR A 135 -0.10 3.14 11.57
C THR A 135 0.25 1.71 11.98
N VAL A 136 1.51 1.43 12.27
CA VAL A 136 1.98 0.13 12.79
C VAL A 136 2.50 0.33 14.22
N THR A 137 1.82 -0.23 15.21
CA THR A 137 2.03 0.03 16.65
C THR A 137 3.29 -0.61 17.21
N SER A 138 3.79 -1.68 16.59
CA SER A 138 4.91 -2.50 17.10
C SER A 138 6.14 -2.54 16.17
N ALA A 139 6.26 -1.60 15.23
CA ALA A 139 7.41 -1.52 14.35
C ALA A 139 8.69 -1.25 15.14
N PHE A 140 9.71 -2.10 14.96
CA PHE A 140 11.05 -1.77 15.41
C PHE A 140 11.58 -0.64 14.54
N SER A 141 12.16 0.38 15.17
CA SER A 141 12.92 1.41 14.50
C SER A 141 14.34 0.94 14.30
N SER A 142 14.95 1.35 13.19
CA SER A 142 16.38 1.20 12.96
C SER A 142 17.03 2.56 12.76
N VAL A 143 18.24 2.72 13.28
CA VAL A 143 19.06 3.90 13.05
C VAL A 143 20.50 3.49 12.77
N THR A 144 21.15 4.24 11.89
CA THR A 144 22.61 4.18 11.70
C THR A 144 23.24 5.37 12.39
N PHE A 145 24.24 5.13 13.25
CA PHE A 145 25.00 6.16 13.95
C PHE A 145 26.49 6.01 13.63
N ASN A 146 27.15 7.09 13.22
CA ASN A 146 28.59 7.09 12.98
C ASN A 146 29.31 7.56 14.24
N LEU A 147 30.27 6.78 14.72
CA LEU A 147 31.17 7.16 15.81
C LEU A 147 32.46 7.70 15.21
N SER A 148 32.76 8.94 15.55
CA SER A 148 34.07 9.55 15.27
C SER A 148 35.15 8.96 16.18
N LYS A 149 36.41 9.22 15.84
CA LYS A 149 37.54 8.97 16.74
C LYS A 149 37.36 9.61 18.13
N ALA A 150 36.83 10.84 18.18
CA ALA A 150 36.59 11.52 19.44
C ALA A 150 35.56 10.78 20.30
N ASP A 151 34.48 10.29 19.68
CA ASP A 151 33.47 9.47 20.35
C ASP A 151 34.08 8.18 20.88
N ILE A 152 34.93 7.51 20.09
CA ILE A 152 35.58 6.25 20.47
C ILE A 152 36.47 6.42 21.72
N LEU A 153 37.23 7.50 21.77
CA LEU A 153 38.13 7.79 22.89
C LEU A 153 37.39 8.30 24.14
N ALA A 154 36.24 8.97 23.96
CA ALA A 154 35.51 9.59 25.07
C ALA A 154 34.43 8.70 25.71
N MET A 155 33.95 7.64 25.03
CA MET A 155 32.76 6.86 25.45
C MET A 155 32.87 6.16 26.81
N ASN A 156 34.06 6.09 27.41
CA ASN A 156 34.26 5.56 28.76
C ASN A 156 33.78 6.54 29.84
N GLY A 157 34.22 7.80 29.73
CA GLY A 157 33.88 8.87 30.67
C GLY A 157 32.56 9.56 30.33
N THR A 158 32.17 9.55 29.06
CA THR A 158 30.91 10.14 28.60
C THR A 158 30.28 9.21 27.56
N PRO A 159 29.39 8.29 27.99
CA PRO A 159 28.65 7.44 27.06
C PRO A 159 28.01 8.24 25.93
N VAL A 160 28.09 7.70 24.72
CA VAL A 160 27.65 8.41 23.51
C VAL A 160 26.18 8.09 23.26
N VAL A 161 25.32 9.11 23.28
CA VAL A 161 23.88 8.96 23.01
C VAL A 161 23.67 8.68 21.53
N VAL A 162 23.19 7.49 21.21
CA VAL A 162 22.98 7.02 19.82
C VAL A 162 21.51 7.05 19.39
N VAL A 163 20.61 7.04 20.38
CA VAL A 163 19.18 7.28 20.19
C VAL A 163 18.74 8.23 21.31
N ALA A 164 18.25 9.40 20.95
CA ALA A 164 17.80 10.39 21.92
C ALA A 164 16.54 9.89 22.66
N GLY A 165 16.47 10.19 23.96
CA GLY A 165 15.27 9.92 24.76
C GLY A 165 14.06 10.72 24.29
N GLN A 166 12.86 10.19 24.55
CA GLN A 166 11.60 10.83 24.18
C GLN A 166 10.68 10.91 25.41
N ALA A 167 10.18 12.11 25.71
CA ALA A 167 9.29 12.33 26.85
C ALA A 167 8.03 11.46 26.77
N GLY A 168 7.68 10.79 27.87
CA GLY A 168 6.52 9.89 27.95
C GLY A 168 6.67 8.57 27.21
N LYS A 169 7.88 8.25 26.73
CA LYS A 169 8.22 7.00 26.04
C LYS A 169 9.46 6.35 26.66
N THR A 170 9.58 5.04 26.50
CA THR A 170 10.81 4.29 26.78
C THR A 170 11.40 3.74 25.49
N ILE A 171 12.72 3.52 25.49
CA ILE A 171 13.42 2.85 24.38
C ILE A 171 13.78 1.43 24.82
N GLU A 172 13.23 0.45 24.12
CA GLU A 172 13.58 -0.96 24.25
C GLU A 172 14.69 -1.30 23.27
N PHE A 173 15.86 -1.70 23.77
CA PHE A 173 16.96 -2.18 22.93
C PHE A 173 16.66 -3.59 22.41
N LEU A 174 16.66 -3.77 21.09
CA LEU A 174 16.38 -5.07 20.44
C LEU A 174 17.63 -5.73 19.88
N GLY A 175 18.70 -4.96 19.68
CA GLY A 175 19.99 -5.44 19.21
C GLY A 175 20.71 -4.40 18.38
N ALA A 176 22.02 -4.56 18.23
CA ALA A 176 22.82 -3.67 17.39
C ALA A 176 23.95 -4.43 16.71
N THR A 177 24.44 -3.87 15.62
CA THR A 177 25.64 -4.32 14.94
C THR A 177 26.65 -3.19 14.94
N ILE A 178 27.84 -3.45 15.47
CA ILE A 178 29.02 -2.61 15.27
C ILE A 178 29.65 -3.03 13.95
N VAL A 179 29.89 -2.07 13.07
CA VAL A 179 30.77 -2.18 11.92
C VAL A 179 31.96 -1.27 12.21
N TYR A 180 33.11 -1.87 12.50
CA TYR A 180 34.35 -1.16 12.69
C TYR A 180 35.17 -1.26 11.41
N ASP A 181 35.49 -0.10 10.85
CA ASP A 181 36.36 0.06 9.69
C ASP A 181 37.75 0.44 10.22
N TYR A 182 38.67 -0.52 10.17
CA TYR A 182 40.03 -0.34 10.64
C TYR A 182 40.85 0.38 9.57
N ASP A 183 41.79 1.21 10.00
CA ASP A 183 42.66 1.94 9.09
C ASP A 183 44.14 1.75 9.45
N THR A 184 44.70 2.71 10.16
CA THR A 184 46.15 2.86 10.34
C THR A 184 46.73 2.12 11.55
N ALA A 185 46.03 2.16 12.69
CA ALA A 185 46.46 1.56 13.95
C ALA A 185 45.27 1.23 14.85
N THR A 186 45.48 0.31 15.80
CA THR A 186 44.48 -0.08 16.80
C THR A 186 44.26 1.04 17.81
N TYR A 187 43.02 1.20 18.26
CA TYR A 187 42.77 1.86 19.54
C TYR A 187 43.25 0.92 20.65
N GLY A 188 44.32 1.30 21.34
CA GLY A 188 44.93 0.51 22.43
C GLY A 188 44.08 0.56 23.70
N ALA A 189 44.38 -0.32 24.66
CA ALA A 189 43.77 -0.36 26.00
C ALA A 189 42.26 -0.05 26.00
N GLY A 190 41.39 -1.01 25.75
CA GLY A 190 39.94 -0.78 25.71
C GLY A 190 39.17 -1.76 26.57
N GLY A 191 38.11 -1.29 27.22
CA GLY A 191 37.10 -2.14 27.85
C GLY A 191 36.12 -2.72 26.83
N ASP A 192 35.34 -3.69 27.29
CA ASP A 192 34.25 -4.25 26.49
C ASP A 192 33.18 -3.19 26.21
N VAL A 193 32.64 -3.21 25.00
CA VAL A 193 31.61 -2.29 24.52
C VAL A 193 30.22 -2.85 24.80
N THR A 194 29.35 -2.03 25.38
CA THR A 194 27.94 -2.33 25.65
C THR A 194 27.04 -1.15 25.29
N PHE A 195 25.75 -1.43 25.12
CA PHE A 195 24.71 -0.42 25.18
C PHE A 195 24.17 -0.30 26.59
N VAL A 196 23.95 0.93 27.03
CA VAL A 196 23.39 1.28 28.34
C VAL A 196 22.26 2.28 28.17
N GLU A 197 21.39 2.37 29.17
CA GLU A 197 20.41 3.45 29.25
C GLU A 197 21.09 4.78 29.61
N GLU A 198 20.67 5.86 28.96
CA GLU A 198 21.14 7.21 29.23
C GLU A 198 20.86 7.63 30.68
N THR A 199 21.83 8.30 31.31
CA THR A 199 21.81 8.71 32.73
C THR A 199 21.90 7.56 33.75
N SER A 200 21.08 6.50 33.63
CA SER A 200 21.06 5.42 34.64
C SER A 200 22.26 4.48 34.51
N GLY A 201 22.85 4.37 33.32
CA GLY A 201 23.99 3.49 33.05
C GLY A 201 23.63 2.00 33.08
N THR A 202 22.35 1.66 33.17
CA THR A 202 21.87 0.26 33.20
C THR A 202 22.27 -0.44 31.90
N THR A 203 23.00 -1.56 31.99
CA THR A 203 23.40 -2.34 30.82
C THR A 203 22.20 -2.98 30.13
N LEU A 204 22.06 -2.70 28.83
CA LEU A 204 20.96 -3.17 27.98
C LEU A 204 21.38 -4.27 27.01
N SER A 205 22.67 -4.43 26.74
CA SER A 205 23.18 -5.42 25.78
C SER A 205 24.20 -6.39 26.37
N THR A 206 24.42 -7.50 25.67
CA THR A 206 25.64 -8.29 25.81
C THR A 206 26.88 -7.44 25.53
N ALA A 207 28.00 -7.81 26.12
CA ALA A 207 29.29 -7.15 25.90
C ALA A 207 29.96 -7.67 24.63
N VAL A 208 30.60 -6.78 23.87
CA VAL A 208 31.55 -7.13 22.81
C VAL A 208 32.93 -6.69 23.26
N SER A 209 33.88 -7.62 23.28
CA SER A 209 35.22 -7.30 23.75
C SER A 209 35.92 -6.24 22.90
N ALA A 210 36.85 -5.50 23.49
CA ALA A 210 37.64 -4.49 22.76
C ALA A 210 38.30 -5.06 21.49
N ALA A 211 38.85 -6.27 21.57
CA ALA A 211 39.50 -6.96 20.44
C ALA A 211 38.54 -7.35 19.30
N ASN A 212 37.24 -7.38 19.57
CA ASN A 212 36.18 -7.66 18.59
C ASN A 212 35.37 -6.40 18.23
N SER A 213 35.76 -5.22 18.73
CA SER A 213 35.14 -3.92 18.44
C SER A 213 36.22 -2.93 18.03
N PHE A 214 36.29 -1.75 18.66
CA PHE A 214 37.16 -0.64 18.24
C PHE A 214 38.64 -0.90 18.57
N GLY A 215 38.97 -1.84 19.45
CA GLY A 215 40.34 -2.25 19.72
C GLY A 215 40.90 -3.29 18.75
N ALA A 216 40.15 -3.65 17.71
CA ALA A 216 40.57 -4.64 16.72
C ALA A 216 41.66 -4.10 15.77
N ALA A 217 42.53 -4.99 15.30
CA ALA A 217 43.62 -4.70 14.35
C ALA A 217 43.23 -4.91 12.88
N ALA A 218 41.93 -5.01 12.60
CA ALA A 218 41.35 -5.18 11.27
C ALA A 218 39.86 -4.84 11.33
N ASP A 219 39.21 -4.76 10.18
CA ASP A 219 37.76 -4.57 10.09
C ASP A 219 37.01 -5.62 10.90
N LYS A 220 35.98 -5.18 11.61
CA LYS A 220 35.14 -6.08 12.42
C LYS A 220 33.68 -5.79 12.22
N LEU A 221 32.93 -6.87 12.30
CA LEU A 221 31.49 -6.84 12.51
C LEU A 221 31.19 -7.60 13.79
N ALA A 222 30.51 -6.95 14.73
CA ALA A 222 30.12 -7.57 15.99
C ALA A 222 28.65 -7.28 16.27
N GLU A 223 27.94 -8.27 16.79
CA GLU A 223 26.53 -8.13 17.15
C GLU A 223 26.36 -8.08 18.67
N LEU A 224 25.55 -7.14 19.13
CA LEU A 224 25.14 -6.98 20.51
C LEU A 224 23.66 -7.38 20.60
N LYS A 225 23.37 -8.33 21.48
CA LYS A 225 22.00 -8.80 21.76
C LYS A 225 21.49 -8.14 23.04
N PRO A 226 20.17 -8.03 23.25
CA PRO A 226 19.63 -7.62 24.54
C PRO A 226 20.12 -8.53 25.66
N VAL A 227 20.31 -7.99 26.87
CA VAL A 227 20.59 -8.85 28.03
C VAL A 227 19.38 -9.74 28.32
N GLY A 228 19.63 -10.99 28.73
CA GLY A 228 18.57 -11.99 28.96
C GLY A 228 17.80 -11.83 30.28
N THR A 229 18.00 -10.73 31.01
CA THR A 229 17.37 -10.43 32.30
C THR A 229 16.32 -9.35 32.16
N THR A 230 15.34 -9.32 33.07
CA THR A 230 14.36 -8.22 33.12
C THR A 230 15.06 -6.88 33.31
N ILE A 231 14.79 -5.94 32.41
CA ILE A 231 15.23 -4.55 32.49
C ILE A 231 13.95 -3.71 32.60
N ALA A 232 13.99 -2.65 33.41
CA ALA A 232 12.94 -1.63 33.47
C ALA A 232 13.47 -0.30 32.91
N PRO A 233 13.41 -0.07 31.58
CA PRO A 233 13.81 1.21 31.01
C PRO A 233 12.97 2.36 31.57
N THR A 234 13.62 3.50 31.79
CA THR A 234 13.07 4.71 32.37
C THR A 234 12.49 5.61 31.28
N SER A 235 11.29 6.16 31.51
CA SER A 235 10.65 7.09 30.57
C SER A 235 11.54 8.31 30.30
N GLY A 236 11.63 8.74 29.05
CA GLY A 236 12.42 9.91 28.64
C GLY A 236 13.91 9.66 28.46
N LYS A 237 14.42 8.44 28.68
CA LYS A 237 15.85 8.14 28.55
C LYS A 237 16.22 7.57 27.18
N GLY A 238 17.36 8.01 26.67
CA GLY A 238 17.98 7.55 25.44
C GLY A 238 18.74 6.23 25.58
N LEU A 239 19.29 5.79 24.45
CA LEU A 239 20.21 4.67 24.36
C LEU A 239 21.63 5.20 24.16
N CYS A 240 22.58 4.73 24.96
CA CYS A 240 23.99 5.11 24.85
C CYS A 240 24.87 3.90 24.54
N ILE A 241 25.98 4.13 23.84
CA ILE A 241 27.10 3.17 23.75
C ILE A 241 28.22 3.59 24.70
N THR A 242 28.86 2.61 25.34
CA THR A 242 29.98 2.84 26.27
C THR A 242 30.94 1.66 26.28
N ASN A 243 32.16 1.89 26.79
CA ASN A 243 33.17 0.87 27.10
C ASN A 243 33.56 0.93 28.60
N GLY A 244 32.58 1.10 29.49
CA GLY A 244 32.73 1.56 30.89
C GLY A 244 33.76 0.84 31.79
N ILE A 245 34.35 -0.26 31.35
CA ILE A 245 35.40 -1.01 32.09
C ILE A 245 36.82 -0.48 31.78
N GLY A 246 37.04 0.23 30.67
CA GLY A 246 38.34 0.83 30.35
C GLY A 246 38.31 1.71 29.10
N ALA A 247 38.99 2.85 29.16
CA ALA A 247 39.00 3.84 28.09
C ALA A 247 39.98 3.49 26.97
N PHE A 248 39.49 3.43 25.72
CA PHE A 248 40.32 3.34 24.52
C PHE A 248 41.37 4.46 24.50
N THR A 249 42.57 4.11 24.06
CA THR A 249 43.70 5.02 23.92
C THR A 249 44.15 5.08 22.46
N ASP A 250 44.65 6.24 22.05
CA ASP A 250 45.22 6.42 20.72
C ASP A 250 46.75 6.37 20.84
N PRO A 251 47.45 5.46 20.12
CA PRO A 251 48.91 5.46 20.04
C PRO A 251 49.49 6.66 19.25
N GLY A 252 48.64 7.57 18.78
CA GLY A 252 48.97 8.77 18.00
C GLY A 252 48.64 8.63 16.52
N THR A 253 48.38 7.41 16.06
CA THR A 253 48.11 7.10 14.66
C THR A 253 46.79 6.40 14.42
N ALA A 254 45.99 6.04 15.43
CA ALA A 254 44.73 5.32 15.20
C ALA A 254 43.70 6.21 14.48
N ALA A 255 43.09 5.69 13.42
CA ALA A 255 42.15 6.43 12.57
C ALA A 255 40.87 5.66 12.22
N GLY A 256 40.71 4.43 12.73
CA GLY A 256 39.50 3.63 12.46
C GLY A 256 38.22 4.30 12.95
N VAL A 257 37.10 4.01 12.30
CA VAL A 257 35.79 4.62 12.61
C VAL A 257 34.73 3.56 12.86
N GLY A 258 33.75 3.90 13.69
CA GLY A 258 32.64 3.01 14.02
C GLY A 258 31.36 3.40 13.28
N ARG A 259 30.62 2.41 12.81
CA ARG A 259 29.22 2.58 12.38
C ARG A 259 28.35 1.60 13.16
N LEU A 260 27.31 2.12 13.78
CA LEU A 260 26.37 1.35 14.58
C LEU A 260 25.08 1.21 13.79
N HIS A 261 24.60 -0.01 13.60
CA HIS A 261 23.26 -0.27 13.09
C HIS A 261 22.41 -0.78 14.26
N ILE A 262 21.53 0.06 14.77
CA ILE A 262 20.80 -0.18 16.01
C ILE A 262 19.34 -0.48 15.68
N ARG A 263 18.79 -1.53 16.31
CA ARG A 263 17.37 -1.88 16.28
C ARG A 263 16.79 -1.67 17.67
N TYR A 264 15.70 -0.92 17.74
CA TYR A 264 15.03 -0.59 18.99
C TYR A 264 13.53 -0.46 18.78
N ARG A 265 12.75 -0.46 19.86
CA ARG A 265 11.33 -0.11 19.84
C ARG A 265 11.08 1.08 20.76
N VAL A 266 10.23 2.00 20.33
CA VAL A 266 9.74 3.09 21.18
C VAL A 266 8.40 2.65 21.77
N VAL A 267 8.32 2.61 23.10
CA VAL A 267 7.11 2.17 23.82
C VAL A 267 6.50 3.38 24.50
N THR A 268 5.20 3.60 24.26
CA THR A 268 4.45 4.64 24.99
C THR A 268 4.14 4.12 26.38
N THR A 269 4.58 4.83 27.42
CA THR A 269 4.40 4.34 28.79
C THR A 269 2.97 4.55 29.28
N SER A 270 2.32 5.67 28.92
CA SER A 270 1.02 6.09 29.49
C SER A 270 0.99 6.10 31.03
N LEU A 271 2.20 6.10 31.64
CA LEU A 271 2.48 6.22 33.07
C LEU A 271 2.65 7.69 33.45
#